data_AF-A0A9D4NFQ1-F1
#
_entry.id   AF-A0A9D4NFQ1-F1
#
_cell.length_a   1.000
_cell.length_b   1.000
_cell.length_c   1.000
_cell.angle_alpha   90.00
_cell.angle_beta   90.00
_cell.angle_gamma   90.00
#
_symmetry.space_group_name_H-M   'P 1'
#
loop_
_entity.id
_entity.type
_entity.pdbx_description
1 polymer ?
#
loop_
_entity_poly.entity_id
_entity_poly.type
_entity_poly.pdbx_seq_one_letter_code
_entity_poly.pdbx_strand_id
1 'polypeptide(L)'
;MDKRTKLKTLRETQWAARADSLFTFKASFGTVVRTLEDLAKHNDAKAGAYKAAITQFSSIFTLVVVEHVLSACMPLSKQLQAT
;
A
#
# COMPACT_ATOMS: atom_id res chain seq x y z
N MET A 1 -22.80 -34.30 5.38
CA MET A 1 -22.09 -33.34 6.24
C MET A 1 -20.75 -33.04 5.58
N ASP A 2 -20.70 -31.97 4.79
CA ASP A 2 -19.52 -31.61 4.02
C ASP A 2 -18.33 -31.31 4.93
N LYS A 3 -17.19 -31.92 4.60
CA LYS A 3 -15.91 -31.72 5.26
C LYS A 3 -15.57 -30.22 5.16
N ARG A 4 -15.68 -29.48 6.26
CA ARG A 4 -14.99 -28.20 6.41
C ARG A 4 -13.49 -28.48 6.33
N THR A 5 -12.94 -28.37 5.13
CA THR A 5 -11.49 -28.30 4.90
C THR A 5 -10.99 -27.15 5.75
N LYS A 6 -10.21 -27.48 6.80
CA LYS A 6 -9.50 -26.49 7.62
C LYS A 6 -8.89 -25.47 6.65
N LEU A 7 -9.30 -24.21 6.77
CA LEU A 7 -8.73 -23.13 5.99
C LEU A 7 -7.21 -23.25 6.11
N LYS A 8 -6.56 -23.56 4.99
CA LYS A 8 -5.11 -23.76 4.93
C LYS A 8 -4.50 -22.52 5.57
N THR A 9 -3.63 -22.69 6.57
CA THR A 9 -2.94 -21.59 7.24
C THR A 9 -2.26 -20.77 6.16
N LEU A 10 -2.92 -19.69 5.74
CA LEU A 10 -2.48 -18.85 4.65
C LEU A 10 -1.28 -18.13 5.22
N ARG A 11 -0.07 -18.51 4.77
CA ARG A 11 1.18 -17.74 4.97
C ARG A 11 0.80 -16.28 5.01
N GLU A 12 1.15 -15.55 6.08
CA GLU A 12 0.92 -14.11 6.26
C GLU A 12 0.66 -13.45 4.92
N THR A 13 -0.63 -13.28 4.60
CA THR A 13 -1.05 -13.19 3.19
C THR A 13 -0.26 -12.07 2.52
N GLN A 14 0.20 -12.26 1.29
CA GLN A 14 0.84 -11.18 0.51
C GLN A 14 0.03 -9.87 0.56
N TRP A 15 -1.28 -9.97 0.77
CA TRP A 15 -2.22 -8.88 1.03
C TRP A 15 -1.95 -8.08 2.32
N ALA A 16 -1.57 -8.73 3.42
CA ALA A 16 -1.16 -8.09 4.66
C ALA A 16 0.10 -7.26 4.46
N ALA A 17 1.16 -7.87 3.91
CA ALA A 17 2.40 -7.16 3.59
C ALA A 17 2.17 -5.99 2.60
N ARG A 18 1.26 -6.16 1.62
CA ARG A 18 0.85 -5.08 0.70
C ARG A 18 0.10 -3.96 1.42
N ALA A 19 -0.83 -4.29 2.31
CA ALA A 19 -1.57 -3.31 3.11
C ALA A 19 -0.62 -2.50 4.01
N ASP A 20 0.29 -3.18 4.72
CA ASP A 20 1.27 -2.54 5.59
C ASP A 20 2.24 -1.64 4.81
N SER A 21 2.70 -2.11 3.63
CA SER A 21 3.56 -1.32 2.74
C SER A 21 2.84 -0.07 2.23
N LEU A 22 1.56 -0.20 1.84
CA LEU A 22 0.77 0.90 1.33
C LEU A 22 0.44 1.93 2.41
N PHE A 23 0.11 1.47 3.61
CA PHE A 23 -0.07 2.30 4.79
C PHE A 23 1.21 3.08 5.11
N THR A 24 2.35 2.39 5.14
CA THR A 24 3.67 3.00 5.39
C THR A 24 4.02 4.03 4.31
N PHE A 25 3.78 3.72 3.04
CA PHE A 25 4.00 4.65 1.94
C PHE A 25 3.10 5.89 2.04
N LYS A 26 1.80 5.70 2.33
CA LYS A 26 0.86 6.82 2.54
C LYS A 26 1.28 7.69 3.72
N ALA A 27 1.69 7.09 4.84
CA ALA A 27 2.17 7.83 6.01
C ALA A 27 3.46 8.61 5.74
N SER A 28 4.34 8.08 4.89
CA SER A 28 5.60 8.71 4.51
C SER A 28 5.52 9.56 3.23
N PHE A 29 4.34 9.72 2.63
CA PHE A 29 4.17 10.35 1.32
C PHE A 29 4.77 11.76 1.24
N GLY A 30 4.56 12.58 2.27
CA GLY A 30 5.17 13.92 2.35
C GLY A 30 6.69 13.89 2.37
N THR A 31 7.29 12.92 3.06
CA THR A 31 8.74 12.71 3.08
C THR A 31 9.25 12.27 1.70
N VAL A 32 8.55 11.35 1.03
CA VAL A 32 8.91 10.90 -0.33
C VAL A 32 8.87 12.05 -1.33
N VAL A 33 7.86 12.92 -1.26
CA VAL A 33 7.78 14.10 -2.15
C VAL A 33 8.93 15.06 -1.90
N ARG A 34 9.29 15.32 -0.63
CA ARG A 34 10.42 16.20 -0.28
C ARG A 34 11.75 15.62 -0.71
N THR A 35 11.99 14.33 -0.49
CA THR A 35 13.25 13.68 -0.91
C THR A 35 13.39 13.67 -2.43
N LEU A 36 12.31 13.43 -3.18
CA LEU A 36 12.34 13.54 -4.65
C LEU A 36 12.58 14.98 -5.12
N GLU A 37 12.07 15.98 -4.40
CA GLU A 37 12.37 17.37 -4.70
C GLU A 37 13.85 17.70 -4.45
N ASP A 38 14.41 17.24 -3.34
CA ASP A 38 15.83 17.46 -3.01
C ASP A 38 16.75 16.72 -4.00
N LEU A 39 16.43 15.48 -4.37
CA LEU A 39 17.16 14.75 -5.40
C LEU A 39 17.10 15.46 -6.76
N ALA A 40 15.95 16.02 -7.14
CA ALA A 40 15.83 16.80 -8.36
C ALA A 40 16.70 18.07 -8.34
N LYS A 41 16.85 18.73 -7.17
CA LYS A 41 17.78 19.85 -6.98
C LYS A 41 19.25 19.42 -7.09
N HIS A 42 19.56 18.16 -6.78
CA HIS A 42 20.91 17.58 -6.86
C HIS A 42 21.20 16.90 -8.21
N ASN A 43 20.63 17.38 -9.33
CA ASN A 43 20.83 16.87 -10.69
C ASN A 43 20.37 15.43 -10.95
N ASP A 44 19.49 14.85 -10.12
CA ASP A 44 18.78 13.63 -10.50
C ASP A 44 17.63 13.97 -11.46
N ALA A 45 17.88 13.79 -12.76
CA ALA A 45 16.92 14.06 -13.82
C ALA A 45 15.64 13.21 -13.74
N LYS A 46 15.67 12.05 -13.06
CA LYS A 46 14.51 11.16 -12.93
C LYS A 46 13.65 11.52 -11.72
N ALA A 47 14.25 12.06 -10.67
CA ALA A 47 13.54 12.44 -9.45
C ALA A 47 12.41 13.45 -9.70
N GLY A 48 12.63 14.42 -10.59
CA GLY A 48 11.60 15.38 -11.01
C GLY A 48 10.40 14.72 -11.69
N ALA A 49 10.66 13.76 -12.60
CA ALA A 49 9.61 13.01 -13.28
C ALA A 49 8.81 12.12 -12.30
N TYR A 50 9.49 11.46 -11.36
CA TYR A 50 8.82 10.68 -10.32
C TYR A 50 7.98 11.56 -9.38
N LYS A 51 8.50 12.71 -8.93
CA LYS A 51 7.73 13.68 -8.14
C LYS A 51 6.46 14.10 -8.88
N ALA A 52 6.58 14.46 -10.16
CA ALA A 52 5.45 14.85 -10.98
C ALA A 52 4.42 13.71 -11.08
N ALA A 53 4.85 12.47 -11.31
CA ALA A 53 3.95 11.31 -11.43
C ALA A 53 3.23 10.96 -10.12
N ILE A 54 3.91 11.00 -8.97
CA ILE A 54 3.30 10.63 -7.68
C ILE A 54 2.37 11.72 -7.12
N THR A 55 2.58 12.98 -7.51
CA THR A 55 1.75 14.12 -7.09
C THR A 55 0.52 14.34 -7.96
N GLN A 56 0.37 13.59 -9.06
CA GLN A 56 -0.85 13.60 -9.86
C GLN A 56 -2.05 13.12 -9.03
N PHE A 57 -3.19 13.76 -9.26
CA PHE A 57 -4.45 13.43 -8.58
C PHE A 57 -4.82 11.95 -8.73
N SER A 58 -4.65 11.37 -9.92
CA SER A 58 -4.89 9.95 -10.20
C SER A 58 -4.09 9.02 -9.27
N SER A 59 -2.80 9.32 -9.05
CA SER A 59 -1.90 8.58 -8.18
C SER A 59 -2.32 8.70 -6.70
N ILE A 60 -2.60 9.92 -6.24
CA ILE A 60 -3.01 10.19 -4.85
C ILE A 60 -4.35 9.54 -4.54
N PHE A 61 -5.34 9.72 -5.44
CA PHE A 61 -6.66 9.12 -5.29
C PHE A 61 -6.58 7.60 -5.24
N THR A 62 -5.83 6.98 -6.16
CA THR A 62 -5.63 5.52 -6.19
C THR A 62 -4.98 5.03 -4.90
N LEU A 63 -3.94 5.72 -4.41
CA LEU A 63 -3.27 5.38 -3.15
C LEU A 63 -4.25 5.37 -1.97
N VAL A 64 -5.09 6.41 -1.85
CA VAL A 64 -6.06 6.52 -0.75
C VAL A 64 -7.15 5.46 -0.85
N VAL A 65 -7.70 5.23 -2.04
CA VAL A 65 -8.77 4.23 -2.25
C VAL A 65 -8.26 2.82 -1.97
N VAL A 66 -7.10 2.45 -2.51
CA VAL A 66 -6.54 1.11 -2.32
C VAL A 66 -6.18 0.88 -0.85
N GLU A 67 -5.65 1.88 -0.14
CA GLU A 67 -5.38 1.79 1.29
C GLU A 67 -6.66 1.60 2.11
N HIS A 68 -7.71 2.34 1.78
CA HIS A 68 -9.00 2.20 2.45
C HIS A 68 -9.62 0.81 2.24
N VAL A 69 -9.62 0.31 0.99
CA VAL A 69 -10.15 -1.03 0.67
C VAL A 69 -9.33 -2.12 1.36
N LEU A 70 -8.00 -2.06 1.30
CA LEU A 70 -7.14 -3.05 1.95
C LEU A 70 -7.30 -3.02 3.47
N SER A 71 -7.37 -1.83 4.06
CA SER A 71 -7.59 -1.65 5.50
C SER A 71 -8.91 -2.27 5.95
N ALA A 72 -9.97 -2.17 5.15
CA ALA A 72 -11.24 -2.85 5.41
C ALA A 72 -11.16 -4.38 5.22
N CYS A 73 -10.40 -4.87 4.23
CA CYS A 73 -10.26 -6.31 3.97
C CYS A 73 -9.44 -7.05 5.04
N MET A 74 -8.49 -6.39 5.70
CA MET A 74 -7.59 -7.00 6.67
C MET A 74 -8.31 -7.60 7.91
N PRO A 75 -9.24 -6.88 8.59
CA PRO A 75 -10.05 -7.44 9.66
C PRO A 75 -10.91 -8.63 9.22
N LEU A 76 -11.54 -8.55 8.04
CA LEU A 76 -12.34 -9.65 7.49
C LEU A 76 -11.49 -10.89 7.23
N SER A 77 -10.28 -10.73 6.71
CA SER A 77 -9.36 -11.84 6.50
C SER A 77 -8.99 -12.54 7.81
N LYS A 78 -8.71 -11.76 8.87
CA LYS A 78 -8.43 -12.31 10.21
C LYS A 78 -9.62 -13.08 10.79
N GLN A 79 -10.84 -12.55 10.65
CA GLN A 79 -12.06 -13.22 11.12
C GLN A 79 -12.31 -14.54 10.40
N LEU A 80 -12.13 -14.57 9.07
CA LEU A 80 -12.27 -15.79 8.28
C LEU A 80 -11.22 -16.85 8.63
N GLN A 81 -9.99 -16.44 8.97
CA GLN A 81 -8.92 -17.37 9.36
C GLN A 81 -9.03 -17.87 10.81
N ALA A 82 -9.82 -17.21 11.66
CA ALA A 82 -10.04 -17.62 13.05
C ALA A 82 -11.10 -18.73 13.22
N THR A 83 -11.74 -19.16 12.12
CA THR A 83 -12.82 -20.17 12.10
C THR A 83 -12.33 -21.51 11.57
#